data_AF-A0A1V4TS82-F1
#
_entry.id   AF-A0A1V4TS82-F1
#
_cell.length_a   1.000
_cell.length_b   1.000
_cell.length_c   1.000
_cell.angle_alpha   90.00
_cell.angle_beta   90.00
_cell.angle_gamma   90.00
#
_symmetry.space_group_name_H-M   'P 1'
#
loop_
_entity.id
_entity.type
_entity.pdbx_description
1 polymer ?
#
loop_
_entity_poly.entity_id
_entity_poly.type
_entity_poly.pdbx_seq_one_letter_code
_entity_poly.pdbx_strand_id
1 'polypeptide(L)'
;MREHLFDEFEEVLQLFIIAAACIGAILTTVFSLTHGITEVFPFLYILPIILVVYFYPKRAVIFSLCIGLMYISLVFLLASHNTNLMVIATAWFAIFMTIGVVAASYATRLLAEKHRIRYIIDNSQDGIFCFEISGGKLIEINTKFAMQLRFERPELLGTEISRIWTDDKERERFVQLVMSGKKPIETEILLRAKDGTILRFVISPLEIAHDRILCSAVDVTGEKIVDEEIRKTLDDLEEQVRARTAHLERINEELKAEILEHRRFESTMLENRKSFRDDEEKP
;
A
#
# COMPACT_ATOMS: atom_id res chain seq x y z
N MET A 1 10.39 0.56 27.89
CA MET A 1 10.15 0.32 29.34
C MET A 1 8.83 0.92 29.82
N ARG A 2 8.47 2.16 29.42
CA ARG A 2 7.17 2.75 29.77
C ARG A 2 5.98 2.10 29.04
N GLU A 3 6.10 1.75 27.75
CA GLU A 3 5.05 1.04 26.99
C GLU A 3 4.76 -0.38 27.51
N HIS A 4 5.79 -1.16 27.85
CA HIS A 4 5.64 -2.52 28.38
C HIS A 4 4.89 -2.58 29.73
N LEU A 5 5.03 -1.52 30.54
CA LEU A 5 4.32 -1.36 31.82
C LEU A 5 2.84 -0.99 31.62
N PHE A 6 2.51 -0.28 30.53
CA PHE A 6 1.12 0.03 30.17
C PHE A 6 0.41 -1.20 29.62
N ASP A 7 1.06 -1.99 28.76
CA ASP A 7 0.50 -3.23 28.23
C ASP A 7 0.23 -4.25 29.35
N GLU A 8 1.16 -4.44 30.30
CA GLU A 8 0.95 -5.32 31.46
C GLU A 8 -0.23 -4.87 32.32
N PHE A 9 -0.36 -3.56 32.55
CA PHE A 9 -1.49 -3.02 33.31
C PHE A 9 -2.83 -3.21 32.59
N GLU A 10 -2.83 -3.06 31.26
CA GLU A 10 -4.03 -3.26 30.45
C GLU A 10 -4.47 -4.73 30.43
N GLU A 11 -3.53 -5.67 30.29
CA GLU A 11 -3.82 -7.11 30.37
C GLU A 11 -4.38 -7.49 31.75
N VAL A 12 -3.79 -6.99 32.84
CA VAL A 12 -4.29 -7.24 34.20
C VAL A 12 -5.70 -6.68 34.38
N LEU A 13 -5.99 -5.49 33.86
CA LEU A 13 -7.31 -4.89 33.91
C LEU A 13 -8.33 -5.71 33.11
N GLN A 14 -7.98 -6.17 31.92
CA GLN A 14 -8.85 -7.01 31.08
C GLN A 14 -9.20 -8.33 31.80
N LEU A 15 -8.20 -9.01 32.37
CA LEU A 15 -8.40 -10.24 33.14
C LEU A 15 -9.26 -9.99 34.39
N PHE A 16 -9.05 -8.87 35.09
CA PHE A 16 -9.86 -8.49 36.24
C PHE A 16 -11.33 -8.27 35.87
N ILE A 17 -11.61 -7.57 34.76
CA ILE A 17 -12.98 -7.32 34.28
C ILE A 17 -13.67 -8.65 33.92
N ILE A 18 -12.96 -9.55 33.21
CA ILE A 18 -13.49 -10.88 32.87
C ILE A 18 -13.79 -11.69 34.14
N ALA A 19 -12.86 -11.71 35.10
CA ALA A 19 -13.02 -12.44 36.36
C ALA A 19 -14.20 -11.90 37.18
N ALA A 20 -14.33 -10.57 37.29
CA ALA A 20 -15.44 -9.91 37.96
C ALA A 20 -16.79 -10.25 37.31
N ALA A 21 -16.86 -10.27 35.97
CA ALA A 21 -18.07 -10.66 35.24
C ALA A 21 -18.43 -12.14 35.49
N CYS A 22 -17.46 -13.05 35.48
CA CYS A 22 -17.68 -14.46 35.82
C CYS A 22 -18.17 -14.65 37.25
N ILE A 23 -17.51 -14.01 38.22
CA ILE A 23 -17.88 -14.10 39.64
C ILE A 23 -19.30 -13.53 39.83
N GLY A 24 -19.61 -12.39 39.22
CA GLY A 24 -20.94 -11.79 39.26
C GLY A 24 -22.02 -12.71 38.68
N ALA A 25 -21.75 -13.36 37.54
CA ALA A 25 -22.68 -14.32 36.93
C ALA A 25 -22.93 -15.52 37.85
N ILE A 26 -21.86 -16.14 38.40
CA ILE A 26 -21.94 -17.30 39.29
C ILE A 26 -22.68 -16.94 40.60
N LEU A 27 -22.31 -15.85 41.25
CA LEU A 27 -22.94 -15.40 42.49
C LEU A 27 -24.42 -15.13 42.28
N THR A 28 -24.78 -14.48 41.17
CA THR A 28 -26.18 -14.24 40.83
C THR A 28 -26.92 -15.55 40.59
N THR A 29 -26.32 -16.54 39.92
CA THR A 29 -26.95 -17.85 39.76
C THR A 29 -27.21 -18.55 41.09
N VAL A 30 -26.24 -18.57 42.00
CA VAL A 30 -26.41 -19.17 43.33
C VAL A 30 -27.54 -18.45 44.09
N PHE A 31 -27.55 -17.11 44.07
CA PHE A 31 -28.60 -16.33 44.72
C PHE A 31 -29.98 -16.56 44.08
N SER A 32 -30.07 -16.53 42.77
CA SER A 32 -31.32 -16.72 42.03
C SER A 32 -31.91 -18.11 42.26
N LEU A 33 -31.09 -19.17 42.18
CA LEU A 33 -31.56 -20.54 42.39
C LEU A 33 -32.01 -20.79 43.83
N THR A 34 -31.33 -20.20 44.83
CA THR A 34 -31.73 -20.32 46.25
C THR A 34 -33.02 -19.56 46.58
N HIS A 35 -33.38 -18.53 45.81
CA HIS A 35 -34.60 -17.74 45.99
C HIS A 35 -35.72 -18.10 45.00
N GLY A 36 -35.52 -19.13 44.17
CA GLY A 36 -36.52 -19.60 43.20
C GLY A 36 -36.69 -18.71 41.96
N ILE A 37 -35.74 -17.81 41.67
CA ILE A 37 -35.74 -16.96 40.48
C ILE A 37 -35.02 -17.72 39.34
N THR A 38 -35.72 -18.02 38.24
CA THR A 38 -35.18 -18.87 37.17
C THR A 38 -34.85 -18.16 35.86
N GLU A 39 -35.36 -16.94 35.66
CA GLU A 39 -35.39 -16.32 34.32
C GLU A 39 -34.15 -15.48 33.98
N VAL A 40 -33.56 -14.80 34.97
CA VAL A 40 -32.66 -13.65 34.68
C VAL A 40 -31.17 -14.00 34.66
N PHE A 41 -30.73 -14.95 35.49
CA PHE A 41 -29.30 -15.22 35.66
C PHE A 41 -28.56 -15.77 34.42
N PRO A 42 -29.18 -16.53 33.47
CA PRO A 42 -28.46 -17.03 32.30
C PRO A 42 -27.92 -15.90 31.42
N PHE A 43 -28.63 -14.77 31.32
CA PHE A 43 -28.21 -13.62 30.53
C PHE A 43 -26.87 -13.03 31.01
N LEU A 44 -26.53 -13.17 32.30
CA LEU A 44 -25.28 -12.66 32.86
C LEU A 44 -24.04 -13.43 32.37
N TYR A 45 -24.21 -14.65 31.85
CA TYR A 45 -23.10 -15.43 31.27
C TYR A 45 -22.73 -14.96 29.87
N ILE A 46 -23.60 -14.20 29.20
CA ILE A 46 -23.30 -13.64 27.87
C ILE A 46 -22.20 -12.58 27.99
N LEU A 47 -22.18 -11.78 29.05
CA LEU A 47 -21.19 -10.72 29.26
C LEU A 47 -19.75 -11.24 29.29
N PRO A 48 -19.35 -12.21 30.14
CA PRO A 48 -17.99 -12.74 30.13
C PRO A 48 -17.64 -13.43 28.81
N ILE A 49 -18.59 -14.06 28.12
CA ILE A 49 -18.37 -14.62 26.78
C ILE A 49 -17.99 -13.52 25.78
N ILE A 50 -18.77 -12.44 25.72
CA ILE A 50 -18.50 -11.31 24.81
C ILE A 50 -17.16 -10.66 25.13
N LEU A 51 -16.83 -10.46 26.41
CA LEU A 51 -15.54 -9.89 26.82
C LEU A 51 -14.36 -10.74 26.35
N VAL A 52 -14.43 -12.07 26.49
CA VAL A 52 -13.36 -12.95 26.01
C VAL A 52 -13.32 -13.00 24.48
N VAL A 53 -14.46 -12.93 23.78
CA VAL A 53 -14.48 -12.79 22.31
C VAL A 53 -13.76 -11.52 21.86
N TYR A 54 -13.96 -10.41 22.58
CA TYR A 54 -13.36 -9.13 22.24
C TYR A 54 -11.85 -9.10 22.49
N PHE A 55 -11.40 -9.51 23.68
CA PHE A 55 -9.98 -9.45 24.04
C PHE A 55 -9.17 -10.64 23.53
N TYR A 56 -9.75 -11.84 23.52
CA TYR A 56 -9.05 -13.10 23.22
C TYR A 56 -9.86 -14.03 22.29
N PRO A 57 -10.19 -13.60 21.05
CA PRO A 57 -11.10 -14.33 20.15
C PRO A 57 -10.63 -15.77 19.86
N LYS A 58 -9.32 -16.01 19.78
CA LYS A 58 -8.74 -17.35 19.56
C LYS A 58 -9.03 -18.35 20.69
N ARG A 59 -9.25 -17.86 21.91
CA ARG A 59 -9.52 -18.68 23.11
C ARG A 59 -11.00 -18.69 23.51
N ALA A 60 -11.81 -17.83 22.91
CA ALA A 60 -13.20 -17.61 23.30
C ALA A 60 -14.11 -18.84 23.15
N VAL A 61 -13.85 -19.71 22.17
CA VAL A 61 -14.62 -20.95 22.00
C VAL A 61 -14.43 -21.90 23.18
N ILE A 62 -13.18 -22.14 23.58
CA ILE A 62 -12.85 -23.01 24.72
C ILE A 62 -13.40 -22.39 26.01
N PHE A 63 -13.26 -21.08 26.17
CA PHE A 63 -13.82 -20.37 27.32
C PHE A 63 -15.35 -20.50 27.41
N SER A 64 -16.06 -20.34 26.28
CA SER A 64 -17.52 -20.48 26.21
C SER A 64 -17.97 -21.90 26.58
N LEU A 65 -17.20 -22.91 26.17
CA LEU A 65 -17.42 -24.30 26.58
C LEU A 65 -17.24 -24.48 28.09
N CYS A 66 -16.13 -23.99 28.65
CA CYS A 66 -15.86 -24.10 30.09
C CYS A 66 -16.93 -23.39 30.94
N ILE A 67 -17.26 -22.15 30.59
CA ILE A 67 -18.24 -21.35 31.35
C ILE A 67 -19.66 -21.93 31.21
N GLY A 68 -20.00 -22.47 30.04
CA GLY A 68 -21.27 -23.15 29.80
C GLY A 68 -21.39 -24.47 30.58
N LEU A 69 -20.33 -25.28 30.62
CA LEU A 69 -20.29 -26.52 31.41
C LEU A 69 -20.42 -26.23 32.90
N MET A 70 -19.72 -25.20 33.39
CA MET A 70 -19.84 -24.73 34.77
C MET A 70 -21.28 -24.27 35.08
N TYR A 71 -21.91 -23.54 34.17
CA TYR A 71 -23.32 -23.13 34.29
C TYR A 71 -24.28 -24.32 34.42
N ILE A 72 -24.24 -25.28 33.48
CA ILE A 72 -25.09 -26.47 33.55
C ILE A 72 -24.82 -27.23 34.85
N SER A 73 -23.54 -27.44 35.20
CA SER A 73 -23.16 -28.16 36.41
C SER A 73 -23.74 -27.52 37.66
N LEU A 74 -23.72 -26.19 37.75
CA LEU A 74 -24.28 -25.45 38.87
C LEU A 74 -25.80 -25.61 38.97
N VAL A 75 -26.51 -25.55 37.83
CA VAL A 75 -27.97 -25.77 37.79
C VAL A 75 -28.32 -27.19 38.19
N PHE A 76 -27.59 -28.20 37.69
CA PHE A 76 -27.81 -29.60 38.04
C PHE A 76 -27.56 -29.89 39.52
N LEU A 77 -26.57 -29.22 40.12
CA LEU A 77 -26.24 -29.37 41.54
C LEU A 77 -27.28 -28.74 42.46
N LEU A 78 -27.69 -27.49 42.17
CA LEU A 78 -28.54 -26.69 43.06
C LEU A 78 -30.04 -26.88 42.82
N ALA A 79 -30.45 -27.31 41.64
CA ALA A 79 -31.85 -27.46 41.28
C ALA A 79 -32.19 -28.87 40.75
N SER A 80 -31.51 -29.90 41.30
CA SER A 80 -31.65 -31.32 40.94
C SER A 80 -33.08 -31.88 40.98
N HIS A 81 -34.00 -31.21 41.66
CA HIS A 81 -35.39 -31.64 41.82
C HIS A 81 -36.33 -31.10 40.71
N ASN A 82 -35.88 -30.15 39.88
CA ASN A 82 -36.71 -29.48 38.87
C ASN A 82 -36.25 -29.82 37.45
N THR A 83 -36.89 -30.83 36.86
CA THR A 83 -36.55 -31.34 35.52
C THR A 83 -36.73 -30.28 34.42
N ASN A 84 -37.70 -29.39 34.54
CA ASN A 84 -37.93 -28.31 33.57
C ASN A 84 -36.72 -27.36 33.50
N LEU A 85 -36.16 -27.01 34.66
CA LEU A 85 -35.02 -26.10 34.73
C LEU A 85 -33.75 -26.71 34.12
N MET A 86 -33.58 -28.04 34.24
CA MET A 86 -32.47 -28.75 33.62
C MET A 86 -32.56 -28.69 32.08
N VAL A 87 -33.76 -28.85 31.51
CA VAL A 87 -34.00 -28.72 30.06
C VAL A 87 -33.76 -27.29 29.57
N ILE A 88 -34.19 -26.29 30.34
CA ILE A 88 -33.92 -24.88 30.03
C ILE A 88 -32.40 -24.60 30.08
N ALA A 89 -31.68 -25.18 31.05
CA ALA A 89 -30.24 -25.00 31.18
C ALA A 89 -29.44 -25.63 30.02
N THR A 90 -29.87 -26.78 29.49
CA THR A 90 -29.24 -27.36 28.30
C THR A 90 -29.47 -26.51 27.06
N ALA A 91 -30.64 -25.89 26.92
CA ALA A 91 -30.90 -24.92 25.85
C ALA A 91 -30.00 -23.68 25.98
N TRP A 92 -29.85 -23.13 27.19
CA TRP A 92 -28.95 -22.00 27.44
C TRP A 92 -27.48 -22.30 27.14
N PHE A 93 -27.01 -23.50 27.48
CA PHE A 93 -25.66 -23.94 27.10
C PHE A 93 -25.46 -23.97 25.58
N ALA A 94 -26.44 -24.50 24.83
CA ALA A 94 -26.39 -24.46 23.38
C ALA A 94 -26.35 -23.02 22.84
N ILE A 95 -27.09 -22.10 23.47
CA ILE A 95 -27.05 -20.66 23.14
C ILE A 95 -25.67 -20.06 23.43
N PHE A 96 -25.08 -20.30 24.59
CA PHE A 96 -23.74 -19.82 24.93
C PHE A 96 -22.68 -20.35 23.97
N MET A 97 -22.75 -21.63 23.62
CA MET A 97 -21.87 -22.24 22.62
C MET A 97 -22.05 -21.59 21.24
N THR A 98 -23.29 -21.36 20.82
CA THR A 98 -23.58 -20.74 19.52
C THR A 98 -23.06 -19.30 19.47
N ILE A 99 -23.32 -18.50 20.50
CA ILE A 99 -22.82 -17.12 20.60
C ILE A 99 -21.29 -17.12 20.62
N GLY A 100 -20.67 -17.94 21.47
CA GLY A 100 -19.22 -18.03 21.58
C GLY A 100 -18.55 -18.39 20.26
N VAL A 101 -19.06 -19.40 19.55
CA VAL A 101 -18.52 -19.84 18.25
C VAL A 101 -18.73 -18.79 17.16
N VAL A 102 -19.96 -18.27 17.00
CA VAL A 102 -20.27 -17.31 15.94
C VAL A 102 -19.50 -16.00 16.15
N ALA A 103 -19.52 -15.47 17.37
CA ALA A 103 -18.85 -14.22 17.70
C ALA A 103 -17.32 -14.35 17.60
N ALA A 104 -16.73 -15.47 18.08
CA ALA A 104 -15.29 -15.72 17.94
C ALA A 104 -14.86 -15.89 16.47
N SER A 105 -15.65 -16.61 15.67
CA SER A 105 -15.40 -16.78 14.23
C SER A 105 -15.44 -15.44 13.49
N TYR A 106 -16.44 -14.61 13.78
CA TYR A 106 -16.57 -13.28 13.20
C TYR A 106 -15.41 -12.37 13.62
N ALA A 107 -15.09 -12.29 14.91
CA ALA A 107 -13.98 -11.51 15.42
C ALA A 107 -12.63 -11.94 14.81
N THR A 108 -12.38 -13.26 14.70
CA THR A 108 -11.17 -13.79 14.08
C THR A 108 -11.08 -13.46 12.60
N ARG A 109 -12.20 -13.57 11.86
CA ARG A 109 -12.27 -13.21 10.44
C ARG A 109 -12.01 -11.72 10.21
N LEU A 110 -12.60 -10.84 11.02
CA LEU A 110 -12.38 -9.40 10.95
C LEU A 110 -10.91 -9.04 11.18
N LEU A 111 -10.29 -9.63 12.20
CA LEU A 111 -8.87 -9.42 12.47
C LEU A 111 -8.00 -9.93 11.32
N ALA A 112 -8.28 -11.14 10.80
CA ALA A 112 -7.56 -11.70 9.68
C ALA A 112 -7.67 -10.83 8.41
N GLU A 113 -8.87 -10.32 8.11
CA GLU A 113 -9.09 -9.45 6.96
C GLU A 113 -8.38 -8.10 7.12
N LYS A 114 -8.42 -7.50 8.33
CA LYS A 114 -7.67 -6.27 8.63
C LYS A 114 -6.16 -6.47 8.45
N HIS A 115 -5.62 -7.59 8.93
CA HIS A 115 -4.21 -7.93 8.73
C HIS A 115 -3.87 -8.15 7.26
N ARG A 116 -4.74 -8.84 6.52
CA ARG A 116 -4.57 -9.07 5.08
C ARG A 116 -4.53 -7.76 4.29
N ILE A 117 -5.48 -6.86 4.54
CA ILE A 117 -5.52 -5.54 3.88
C ILE A 117 -4.25 -4.76 4.19
N ARG A 118 -3.85 -4.68 5.47
CA ARG A 118 -2.62 -3.99 5.86
C ARG A 118 -1.38 -4.61 5.21
N TYR A 119 -1.30 -5.93 5.14
CA TYR A 119 -0.22 -6.63 4.47
C TYR A 119 -0.14 -6.30 2.98
N ILE A 120 -1.28 -6.29 2.28
CA ILE A 120 -1.35 -5.91 0.86
C ILE A 120 -0.89 -4.47 0.66
N ILE A 121 -1.35 -3.54 1.49
CA ILE A 121 -0.98 -2.12 1.42
C ILE A 121 0.51 -1.91 1.69
N ASP A 122 1.05 -2.52 2.76
CA ASP A 122 2.44 -2.35 3.18
C ASP A 122 3.44 -3.05 2.23
N ASN A 123 3.02 -4.09 1.49
CA ASN A 123 3.85 -4.79 0.50
C ASN A 123 3.58 -4.37 -0.96
N SER A 124 2.75 -3.34 -1.19
CA SER A 124 2.59 -2.77 -2.53
C SER A 124 3.92 -2.19 -3.04
N GLN A 125 4.19 -2.31 -4.34
CA GLN A 125 5.33 -1.66 -4.98
C GLN A 125 5.12 -0.14 -5.10
N ASP A 126 3.86 0.28 -5.15
CA ASP A 126 3.47 1.68 -5.18
C ASP A 126 3.49 2.26 -3.76
N GLY A 127 3.82 3.54 -3.67
CA GLY A 127 3.54 4.32 -2.49
C GLY A 127 2.03 4.50 -2.35
N ILE A 128 1.47 4.22 -1.18
CA ILE A 128 0.05 4.43 -0.89
C ILE A 128 -0.04 5.46 0.23
N PHE A 129 -0.82 6.51 0.01
CA PHE A 129 -1.08 7.52 1.03
C PHE A 129 -2.50 8.05 0.96
N CYS A 130 -3.07 8.36 2.11
CA CYS A 130 -4.39 8.92 2.28
C CYS A 130 -4.28 10.22 3.07
N PHE A 131 -4.92 11.28 2.60
CA PHE A 131 -4.97 12.55 3.31
C PHE A 131 -6.38 13.13 3.34
N GLU A 132 -6.63 13.92 4.37
CA GLU A 132 -7.87 14.65 4.57
C GLU A 132 -7.93 15.87 3.64
N ILE A 133 -9.07 16.10 3.01
CA ILE A 133 -9.27 17.28 2.17
C ILE A 133 -9.30 18.53 3.05
N SER A 134 -10.01 18.43 4.18
CA SER A 134 -9.99 19.44 5.22
C SER A 134 -8.62 19.44 5.94
N GLY A 135 -7.80 20.45 5.66
CA GLY A 135 -6.51 20.66 6.33
C GLY A 135 -5.32 19.84 5.81
N GLY A 136 -5.52 18.88 4.90
CA GLY A 136 -4.40 18.20 4.21
C GLY A 136 -3.64 17.20 5.09
N LYS A 137 -4.22 16.74 6.19
CA LYS A 137 -3.54 15.85 7.14
C LYS A 137 -3.37 14.45 6.57
N LEU A 138 -2.16 13.89 6.64
CA LEU A 138 -1.87 12.50 6.27
C LEU A 138 -2.51 11.54 7.30
N ILE A 139 -3.51 10.78 6.87
CA ILE A 139 -4.29 9.85 7.71
C ILE A 139 -3.65 8.47 7.70
N GLU A 140 -3.26 8.00 6.50
CA GLU A 140 -2.62 6.70 6.33
C GLU A 140 -1.50 6.80 5.30
N ILE A 141 -0.41 6.08 5.53
CA ILE A 141 0.66 5.89 4.55
C ILE A 141 1.17 4.46 4.68
N ASN A 142 1.53 3.85 3.56
CA ASN A 142 2.26 2.59 3.56
C ASN A 142 3.75 2.82 3.78
N THR A 143 4.47 1.75 4.12
CA THR A 143 5.92 1.81 4.36
C THR A 143 6.69 2.24 3.10
N LYS A 144 6.24 1.80 1.92
CA LYS A 144 6.90 2.08 0.64
C LYS A 144 6.96 3.58 0.33
N PHE A 145 5.84 4.30 0.51
CA PHE A 145 5.77 5.74 0.26
C PHE A 145 6.71 6.54 1.16
N ALA A 146 6.72 6.22 2.46
CA ALA A 146 7.61 6.86 3.43
C ALA A 146 9.09 6.62 3.05
N MET A 147 9.44 5.37 2.70
CA MET A 147 10.80 5.01 2.27
C MET A 147 11.23 5.75 0.99
N GLN A 148 10.37 5.86 -0.01
CA GLN A 148 10.68 6.58 -1.26
C GLN A 148 11.00 8.06 -0.99
N LEU A 149 10.24 8.70 -0.08
CA LEU A 149 10.49 10.08 0.35
C LEU A 149 11.60 10.22 1.40
N ARG A 150 12.28 9.12 1.77
CA ARG A 150 13.39 9.09 2.75
C ARG A 150 12.97 9.51 4.16
N PHE A 151 11.70 9.29 4.52
CA PHE A 151 11.15 9.51 5.86
C PHE A 151 10.85 8.18 6.54
N GLU A 152 10.78 8.20 7.87
CA GLU A 152 10.13 7.13 8.61
C GLU A 152 8.61 7.35 8.64
N ARG A 153 7.84 6.25 8.62
CA ARG A 153 6.37 6.31 8.63
C ARG A 153 5.79 7.18 9.77
N PRO A 154 6.27 7.09 11.04
CA PRO A 154 5.76 7.94 12.12
C PRO A 154 6.06 9.43 11.94
N GLU A 155 7.07 9.80 11.13
CA GLU A 155 7.43 11.21 10.91
C GLU A 155 6.47 11.93 9.94
N LEU A 156 5.82 11.16 9.06
CA LEU A 156 4.87 11.67 8.06
C LEU A 156 3.42 11.49 8.51
N LEU A 157 3.11 10.39 9.21
CA LEU A 157 1.77 10.11 9.67
C LEU A 157 1.23 11.23 10.57
N GLY A 158 0.05 11.75 10.25
CA GLY A 158 -0.59 12.84 10.99
C GLY A 158 -0.02 14.23 10.73
N THR A 159 1.00 14.37 9.88
CA THR A 159 1.50 15.68 9.43
C THR A 159 0.73 16.19 8.21
N GLU A 160 0.85 17.46 7.88
CA GLU A 160 0.24 18.02 6.67
C GLU A 160 1.00 17.59 5.41
N ILE A 161 0.25 17.23 4.37
CA ILE A 161 0.79 16.86 3.05
C ILE A 161 1.60 18.00 2.40
N SER A 162 1.32 19.26 2.77
CA SER A 162 2.07 20.46 2.36
C SER A 162 3.56 20.37 2.69
N ARG A 163 3.93 19.62 3.74
CA ARG A 163 5.32 19.42 4.13
C ARG A 163 6.16 18.73 3.04
N ILE A 164 5.53 17.87 2.25
CA ILE A 164 6.18 17.11 1.17
C ILE A 164 5.76 17.59 -0.21
N TRP A 165 4.66 18.33 -0.36
CA TRP A 165 4.27 18.88 -1.66
C TRP A 165 5.15 20.09 -2.01
N THR A 166 5.60 20.19 -3.26
CA THR A 166 6.51 21.28 -3.66
C THR A 166 5.82 22.62 -3.91
N ASP A 167 4.61 22.62 -4.48
CA ASP A 167 3.77 23.80 -4.72
C ASP A 167 2.33 23.61 -4.17
N ASP A 168 1.95 24.44 -3.20
CA ASP A 168 0.60 24.45 -2.61
C ASP A 168 -0.50 24.79 -3.64
N LYS A 169 -0.21 25.59 -4.67
CA LYS A 169 -1.19 25.92 -5.72
C LYS A 169 -1.45 24.75 -6.65
N GLU A 170 -0.46 23.91 -6.91
CA GLU A 170 -0.64 22.65 -7.64
C GLU A 170 -1.48 21.66 -6.83
N ARG A 171 -1.22 21.58 -5.52
CA ARG A 171 -2.03 20.78 -4.60
C ARG A 171 -3.50 21.22 -4.59
N GLU A 172 -3.77 22.51 -4.47
CA GLU A 172 -5.16 23.03 -4.48
C GLU A 172 -5.88 22.71 -5.79
N ARG A 173 -5.20 22.88 -6.93
CA ARG A 173 -5.73 22.49 -8.25
C ARG A 173 -6.00 20.99 -8.33
N PHE A 174 -5.10 20.18 -7.80
CA PHE A 174 -5.28 18.73 -7.74
C PHE A 174 -6.51 18.34 -6.91
N VAL A 175 -6.66 18.89 -5.71
CA VAL A 175 -7.83 18.64 -4.86
C VAL A 175 -9.12 19.06 -5.56
N GLN A 176 -9.16 20.25 -6.17
CA GLN A 176 -10.32 20.72 -6.93
C GLN A 176 -10.65 19.79 -8.11
N LEU A 177 -9.62 19.28 -8.81
CA LEU A 177 -9.82 18.36 -9.92
C LEU A 177 -10.46 17.05 -9.46
N VAL A 178 -9.94 16.44 -8.39
CA VAL A 178 -10.50 15.22 -7.80
C VAL A 178 -11.96 15.44 -7.38
N MET A 179 -12.25 16.55 -6.70
CA MET A 179 -13.60 16.90 -6.23
C MET A 179 -14.59 17.26 -7.35
N SER A 180 -14.09 17.67 -8.52
CA SER A 180 -14.96 18.01 -9.66
C SER A 180 -15.59 16.77 -10.33
N GLY A 181 -15.19 15.56 -9.94
CA GLY A 181 -15.66 14.30 -10.55
C GLY A 181 -15.17 14.08 -11.99
N LYS A 182 -14.44 15.04 -12.57
CA LYS A 182 -13.73 14.84 -13.83
C LYS A 182 -12.51 13.98 -13.54
N LYS A 183 -12.54 12.73 -14.01
CA LYS A 183 -11.45 11.77 -13.83
C LYS A 183 -10.12 12.36 -14.29
N PRO A 184 -9.12 12.52 -13.41
CA PRO A 184 -7.76 12.28 -13.83
C PRO A 184 -7.57 10.76 -13.93
N ILE A 185 -6.94 10.29 -15.00
CA ILE A 185 -6.56 8.88 -15.12
C ILE A 185 -5.31 8.66 -14.26
N GLU A 186 -4.35 9.59 -14.34
CA GLU A 186 -3.14 9.69 -13.52
C GLU A 186 -2.66 11.15 -13.56
N THR A 187 -1.88 11.61 -12.59
CA THR A 187 -1.31 12.99 -12.58
C THR A 187 0.13 12.96 -12.10
N GLU A 188 1.03 13.57 -12.88
CA GLU A 188 2.42 13.80 -12.45
C GLU A 188 2.45 14.90 -11.38
N ILE A 189 3.11 14.63 -10.26
CA ILE A 189 3.35 15.56 -9.18
C ILE A 189 4.83 15.55 -8.76
N LEU A 190 5.25 16.63 -8.10
CA LEU A 190 6.58 16.77 -7.55
C LEU A 190 6.51 16.82 -6.02
N LEU A 191 7.17 15.86 -5.39
CA LEU A 191 7.27 15.75 -3.95
C LEU A 191 8.71 16.00 -3.49
N ARG A 192 8.84 16.55 -2.29
CA ARG A 192 10.11 16.84 -1.63
C ARG A 192 10.41 15.75 -0.60
N ALA A 193 11.54 15.07 -0.78
CA ALA A 193 12.07 14.10 0.17
C ALA A 193 12.66 14.80 1.41
N LYS A 194 12.96 14.02 2.45
CA LYS A 194 13.52 14.50 3.73
C LYS A 194 14.83 15.29 3.59
N ASP A 195 15.66 14.89 2.63
CA ASP A 195 16.95 15.54 2.35
C ASP A 195 16.83 16.74 1.38
N GLY A 196 15.62 17.11 0.98
CA GLY A 196 15.34 18.20 0.07
C GLY A 196 15.33 17.81 -1.41
N THR A 197 15.67 16.56 -1.77
CA THR A 197 15.60 16.06 -3.15
C THR A 197 14.17 16.16 -3.67
N ILE A 198 14.01 16.64 -4.90
CA ILE A 198 12.71 16.65 -5.58
C ILE A 198 12.56 15.33 -6.34
N LEU A 199 11.51 14.59 -6.00
CA LEU A 199 11.15 13.31 -6.59
C LEU A 199 9.85 13.47 -7.39
N ARG A 200 9.76 12.78 -8.51
CA ARG A 200 8.62 12.84 -9.42
C ARG A 200 7.77 11.60 -9.26
N PHE A 201 6.49 11.81 -8.97
CA PHE A 201 5.54 10.73 -8.81
C PHE A 201 4.41 10.86 -9.83
N VAL A 202 3.97 9.74 -10.38
CA VAL A 202 2.66 9.64 -11.01
C VAL A 202 1.69 9.15 -9.95
N ILE A 203 0.63 9.92 -9.69
CA ILE A 203 -0.38 9.55 -8.70
C ILE A 203 -1.74 9.27 -9.33
N SER A 204 -2.41 8.25 -8.79
CA SER A 204 -3.77 7.85 -9.14
C SER A 204 -4.69 8.10 -7.95
N PRO A 205 -5.48 9.19 -7.94
CA PRO A 205 -6.38 9.50 -6.83
C PRO A 205 -7.67 8.71 -6.87
N LEU A 206 -8.16 8.38 -5.68
CA LEU A 206 -9.47 7.84 -5.40
C LEU A 206 -10.09 8.61 -4.24
N GLU A 207 -11.23 9.26 -4.47
CA GLU A 207 -11.99 9.87 -3.40
C GLU A 207 -12.60 8.78 -2.50
N ILE A 208 -12.36 8.87 -1.20
CA ILE A 208 -12.91 7.96 -0.20
C ILE A 208 -13.72 8.79 0.81
N ALA A 209 -14.99 8.47 0.95
CA ALA A 209 -15.86 9.02 2.01
C ALA A 209 -15.89 10.57 2.08
N HIS A 210 -16.10 11.26 0.96
CA HIS A 210 -16.40 12.70 0.78
C HIS A 210 -15.50 13.76 1.46
N ASP A 211 -14.46 13.37 2.20
CA ASP A 211 -13.50 14.29 2.82
C ASP A 211 -12.07 13.72 2.83
N ARG A 212 -11.81 12.64 2.09
CA ARG A 212 -10.49 12.00 2.03
C ARG A 212 -10.14 11.59 0.62
N ILE A 213 -8.86 11.67 0.31
CA ILE A 213 -8.30 11.24 -0.97
C ILE A 213 -7.23 10.18 -0.68
N LEU A 214 -7.43 8.99 -1.23
CA LEU A 214 -6.43 7.93 -1.28
C LEU A 214 -5.70 8.01 -2.62
N CYS A 215 -4.37 8.00 -2.59
CA CYS A 215 -3.53 8.02 -3.78
C CYS A 215 -2.65 6.78 -3.80
N SER A 216 -2.58 6.13 -4.96
CA SER A 216 -1.39 5.33 -5.34
C SER A 216 -0.35 6.24 -5.96
N ALA A 217 0.93 6.00 -5.72
CA ALA A 217 2.04 6.83 -6.13
C ALA A 217 3.19 5.98 -6.67
N VAL A 218 3.49 6.15 -7.96
CA VAL A 218 4.58 5.48 -8.65
C VAL A 218 5.73 6.48 -8.79
N ASP A 219 6.90 6.16 -8.25
CA ASP A 219 8.11 6.97 -8.43
C ASP A 219 8.65 6.76 -9.85
N VAL A 220 8.61 7.82 -10.65
CA VAL A 220 9.09 7.84 -12.04
C VAL A 220 10.38 8.65 -12.20
N THR A 221 11.04 8.99 -11.09
CA THR A 221 12.25 9.81 -11.10
C THR A 221 13.36 9.13 -11.89
N GLY A 222 13.58 7.82 -11.68
CA GLY A 222 14.63 7.07 -12.35
C GLY A 222 14.38 6.88 -13.86
N GLU A 223 13.15 6.59 -14.25
CA GLU A 223 12.77 6.35 -15.65
C GLU A 223 13.01 7.60 -16.51
N LYS A 224 12.64 8.79 -16.01
CA LYS A 224 12.86 10.05 -16.73
C LYS A 224 14.34 10.42 -16.87
N ILE A 225 15.18 10.09 -15.87
CA ILE A 225 16.63 10.32 -15.96
C ILE A 225 17.21 9.48 -17.09
N VAL A 226 16.78 8.21 -17.21
CA VAL A 226 17.20 7.32 -18.29
C VAL A 226 16.70 7.83 -19.64
N ASP A 227 15.44 8.25 -19.73
CA ASP A 227 14.87 8.82 -20.98
C ASP A 227 15.60 10.08 -21.43
N GLU A 228 15.94 10.99 -20.50
CA GLU A 228 16.70 12.21 -20.79
C GLU A 228 18.13 11.89 -21.24
N GLU A 229 18.78 10.91 -20.62
CA GLU A 229 20.14 10.48 -21.00
C GLU A 229 20.15 9.79 -22.37
N ILE A 230 19.16 8.94 -22.66
CA ILE A 230 18.96 8.33 -23.98
C ILE A 230 18.73 9.43 -25.03
N ARG A 231 17.86 10.40 -24.74
CA ARG A 231 17.56 11.49 -25.68
C ARG A 231 18.82 12.31 -25.99
N LYS A 232 19.59 12.66 -24.97
CA LYS A 232 20.86 13.38 -25.14
C LYS A 232 21.86 12.57 -25.98
N THR A 233 21.98 11.28 -25.71
CA THR A 233 22.88 10.39 -26.46
C THR A 233 22.46 10.27 -27.93
N LEU A 234 21.15 10.24 -28.21
CA LEU A 234 20.62 10.24 -29.58
C LEU A 234 20.94 11.56 -30.30
N ASP A 235 20.70 12.70 -29.65
CA ASP A 235 21.00 14.03 -30.20
C ASP A 235 22.50 14.16 -30.55
N ASP A 236 23.39 13.75 -29.64
CA ASP A 236 24.84 13.76 -29.83
C ASP A 236 25.27 12.83 -30.98
N LEU A 237 24.64 11.65 -31.09
CA LEU A 237 24.93 10.68 -32.16
C LEU A 237 24.46 11.20 -33.53
N GLU A 238 23.29 11.83 -33.61
CA GLU A 238 22.81 12.45 -34.85
C GLU A 238 23.74 13.57 -35.32
N GLU A 239 24.28 14.38 -34.40
CA GLU A 239 25.25 15.41 -34.74
C GLU A 239 26.54 14.81 -35.30
N GLN A 240 27.07 13.74 -34.67
CA GLN A 240 28.24 13.02 -35.17
C GLN A 240 28.01 12.39 -36.55
N VAL A 241 26.85 11.78 -36.77
CA VAL A 241 26.48 11.19 -38.07
C VAL A 241 26.40 12.26 -39.15
N ARG A 242 25.79 13.42 -38.86
CA ARG A 242 25.76 14.56 -39.80
C ARG A 242 27.15 15.06 -40.14
N ALA A 243 28.01 15.27 -39.13
CA ALA A 243 29.37 15.74 -39.32
C ALA A 243 30.23 14.76 -40.15
N ARG A 244 30.14 13.46 -39.86
CA ARG A 244 30.85 12.41 -40.60
C ARG A 244 30.35 12.27 -42.03
N THR A 245 29.04 12.33 -42.24
CA THR A 245 28.45 12.28 -43.59
C THR A 245 28.93 13.47 -44.43
N ALA A 246 28.86 14.70 -43.89
CA ALA A 246 29.33 15.89 -44.60
C ALA A 246 30.85 15.86 -44.88
N HIS A 247 31.65 15.28 -43.98
CA HIS A 247 33.08 15.10 -44.21
C HIS A 247 33.37 14.07 -45.29
N LEU A 248 32.67 12.93 -45.27
CA LEU A 248 32.80 11.88 -46.29
C LEU A 248 32.33 12.37 -47.66
N GLU A 249 31.24 13.13 -47.73
CA GLU A 249 30.78 13.76 -48.98
C GLU A 249 31.84 14.70 -49.55
N ARG A 250 32.46 15.54 -48.71
CA ARG A 250 33.55 16.42 -49.14
C ARG A 250 34.75 15.64 -49.68
N ILE A 251 35.22 14.62 -48.95
CA ILE A 251 36.33 13.77 -49.40
C ILE A 251 35.97 13.06 -50.70
N ASN A 252 34.74 12.56 -50.83
CA ASN A 252 34.32 11.83 -52.02
C ASN A 252 34.24 12.74 -53.25
N GLU A 253 33.80 13.99 -53.09
CA GLU A 253 33.85 15.00 -54.15
C GLU A 253 35.29 15.34 -54.54
N GLU A 254 36.20 15.52 -53.57
CA GLU A 254 37.63 15.75 -53.83
C GLU A 254 38.27 14.58 -54.58
N LEU A 255 38.04 13.33 -54.12
CA LEU A 255 38.58 12.13 -54.76
C LEU A 255 38.04 11.96 -56.19
N LYS A 256 36.75 12.23 -56.41
CA LYS A 256 36.15 12.19 -57.75
C LYS A 256 36.79 13.23 -58.67
N ALA A 257 37.05 14.45 -58.17
CA ALA A 257 37.71 15.50 -58.93
C ALA A 257 39.14 15.08 -59.31
N GLU A 258 39.91 14.53 -58.37
CA GLU A 258 41.28 14.04 -58.62
C GLU A 258 41.31 12.90 -59.63
N ILE A 259 40.40 11.91 -59.51
CA ILE A 259 40.26 10.83 -60.49
C ILE A 259 39.93 11.37 -61.88
N LEU A 260 39.07 12.40 -61.97
CA LEU A 260 38.71 13.01 -63.24
C LEU A 260 39.90 13.73 -63.88
N GLU A 261 40.70 14.45 -63.09
CA GLU A 261 41.94 15.08 -63.56
C GLU A 261 42.97 14.04 -64.03
N HIS A 262 43.20 12.99 -63.23
CA HIS A 262 44.15 11.94 -63.59
C HIS A 262 43.75 11.24 -64.90
N ARG A 263 42.46 10.93 -65.08
CA ARG A 263 41.95 10.36 -66.35
C ARG A 263 42.15 11.31 -67.53
N ARG A 264 41.91 12.62 -67.38
CA ARG A 264 42.13 13.61 -68.45
C ARG A 264 43.62 13.69 -68.83
N PHE A 265 44.51 13.62 -67.84
CA PHE A 265 45.95 13.61 -68.06
C PHE A 265 46.42 12.33 -68.76
N GLU A 266 45.94 11.16 -68.35
CA GLU A 266 46.24 9.89 -69.03
C GLU A 266 45.74 9.89 -70.48
N SER A 267 44.53 10.42 -70.72
CA SER A 267 43.93 10.50 -72.06
C SER A 267 44.78 11.36 -73.01
N THR A 268 45.20 12.54 -72.56
CA THR A 268 46.06 13.46 -73.34
C THR A 268 47.45 12.89 -73.57
N MET A 269 48.03 12.18 -72.59
CA MET A 269 49.30 11.46 -72.76
C MET A 269 49.20 10.32 -73.79
N LEU A 270 48.09 9.59 -73.80
CA LEU A 270 47.83 8.51 -74.76
C LEU A 270 47.61 9.06 -76.19
N GLU A 271 46.90 10.18 -76.33
CA GLU A 271 46.75 10.88 -77.61
C GLU A 271 48.09 11.39 -78.14
N ASN A 272 48.88 12.07 -77.30
CA ASN A 272 50.22 12.52 -77.68
C ASN A 272 51.11 11.34 -78.08
N ARG A 273 51.11 10.23 -77.31
CA ARG A 273 51.89 9.04 -77.63
C ARG A 273 51.48 8.36 -78.93
N LYS A 274 50.19 8.39 -79.29
CA LYS A 274 49.72 7.91 -80.61
C LYS A 274 50.17 8.85 -81.72
N SER A 275 50.05 10.17 -81.54
CA SER A 275 50.53 11.15 -82.52
C SER A 275 52.04 11.03 -82.81
N PHE A 276 52.87 10.83 -81.78
CA PHE A 276 54.30 10.61 -81.96
C PHE A 276 54.62 9.28 -82.67
N ARG A 277 53.80 8.25 -82.47
CA ARG A 277 53.98 6.94 -83.10
C ARG A 277 53.51 6.94 -84.56
N ASP A 278 52.48 7.70 -84.88
CA ASP A 278 51.98 7.90 -86.25
C ASP A 278 52.92 8.79 -87.09
N ASP A 279 53.73 9.65 -86.45
CA ASP A 279 54.77 10.45 -87.10
C ASP A 279 56.09 9.68 -87.34
N GLU A 280 56.39 8.64 -86.54
CA GLU A 280 57.57 7.76 -86.75
C GLU A 280 57.33 6.65 -87.80
N GLU A 281 56.08 6.33 -88.15
CA GLU A 281 55.71 5.26 -89.11
C GLU A 281 55.48 5.75 -90.56
N LYS A 282 55.78 7.01 -90.89
CA LYS A 282 55.76 7.51 -92.27
C LYS A 282 57.14 7.34 -92.96
N PRO A 283 57.28 6.43 -93.94
CA PRO A 283 58.48 6.38 -94.80
C PRO A 283 58.59 7.57 -95.74
#